data_AF-A0A9D9NI29-F1
#
_entry.id   AF-A0A9D9NI29-F1
#
_cell.length_a   1.000
_cell.length_b   1.000
_cell.length_c   1.000
_cell.angle_alpha   90.00
_cell.angle_beta   90.00
_cell.angle_gamma   90.00
#
_symmetry.space_group_name_H-M   'P 1'
#
loop_
_entity.id
_entity.type
_entity.pdbx_description
1 polymer ?
#
loop_
_entity_poly.entity_id
_entity_poly.type
_entity_poly.pdbx_seq_one_letter_code
_entity_poly.pdbx_strand_id
1 'polypeptide(L)'
;MDNETGKRVGIADKSGRDKGYELVLDRMRRLCSRREYCASDIRQKVLRLLQSGNVSISAETDADEFAESVISSLVSDSYLSDLRYSIAFARDKSSLSGWGATKIRYALAAKGIDSETISSALAEIDADKASDRLAKLLAVKYKSLISSAGRSSFPALDDASAAYQLRQKLVRFALGRGYSYDDISSAIDALMKGR
;
A
#
# COMPACT_ATOMS: atom_id res chain seq x y z
N MET A 1 36.59 -30.92 26.82
CA MET A 1 36.35 -29.54 26.35
C MET A 1 36.39 -29.51 24.81
N ASP A 2 35.59 -30.33 24.14
CA ASP A 2 34.24 -29.98 23.66
C ASP A 2 34.10 -28.47 23.33
N ASN A 3 33.61 -28.01 22.17
CA ASN A 3 32.72 -28.64 21.22
C ASN A 3 32.67 -27.85 19.90
N GLU A 4 32.52 -28.59 18.79
CA GLU A 4 31.83 -28.26 17.54
C GLU A 4 32.08 -26.93 16.80
N THR A 5 33.02 -27.02 15.85
CA THR A 5 33.03 -26.25 14.60
C THR A 5 31.68 -26.40 13.89
N GLY A 6 30.93 -25.28 13.81
CA GLY A 6 29.65 -25.19 13.12
C GLY A 6 29.71 -25.77 11.70
N LYS A 7 29.08 -26.94 11.54
CA LYS A 7 29.02 -27.71 10.31
C LYS A 7 28.22 -26.91 9.26
N ARG A 8 28.89 -26.37 8.25
CA ARG A 8 28.26 -25.77 7.07
C ARG A 8 27.44 -26.86 6.35
N VAL A 9 26.12 -26.71 6.34
CA VAL A 9 25.23 -27.66 5.66
C VAL A 9 25.15 -27.29 4.18
N GLY A 10 26.13 -27.76 3.40
CA GLY A 10 26.03 -27.84 1.94
C GLY A 10 25.91 -29.30 1.55
N ILE A 11 24.69 -29.83 1.49
CA ILE A 11 24.44 -31.18 0.95
C ILE A 11 23.16 -31.05 0.11
N ALA A 12 23.29 -31.14 -1.21
CA ALA A 12 22.18 -31.15 -2.15
C ALA A 12 21.21 -32.31 -1.83
N ASP A 13 19.91 -32.02 -1.86
CA ASP A 13 18.85 -33.02 -1.74
C ASP A 13 18.66 -33.76 -3.08
N LYS A 14 18.10 -34.99 -3.02
CA LYS A 14 17.82 -35.89 -4.15
C LYS A 14 16.84 -35.30 -5.19
N SER A 15 16.25 -34.13 -4.95
CA SER A 15 15.41 -33.40 -5.91
C SER A 15 16.16 -32.35 -6.76
N GLY A 16 17.48 -32.19 -6.58
CA GLY A 16 18.29 -31.25 -7.37
C GLY A 16 18.13 -29.77 -6.98
N ARG A 17 17.37 -29.46 -5.92
CA ARG A 17 17.20 -28.09 -5.40
C ARG A 17 18.14 -27.83 -4.22
N ASP A 18 18.73 -26.64 -4.21
CA ASP A 18 19.61 -26.14 -3.14
C ASP A 18 18.84 -26.09 -1.80
N LYS A 19 19.45 -26.55 -0.70
CA LYS A 19 18.85 -26.46 0.64
C LYS A 19 18.57 -25.02 1.05
N GLY A 20 19.39 -24.07 0.57
CA GLY A 20 19.14 -22.64 0.76
C GLY A 20 17.83 -22.21 0.12
N TYR A 21 17.56 -22.68 -1.11
CA TYR A 21 16.34 -22.40 -1.85
C TYR A 21 15.08 -22.83 -1.10
N GLU A 22 14.99 -24.11 -0.70
CA GLU A 22 13.81 -24.64 0.00
C GLU A 22 13.56 -23.91 1.33
N LEU A 23 14.62 -23.59 2.08
CA LEU A 23 14.49 -22.88 3.35
C LEU A 23 13.95 -21.45 3.18
N VAL A 24 14.40 -20.74 2.15
CA VAL A 24 13.86 -19.40 1.82
C VAL A 24 12.41 -19.52 1.35
N LEU A 25 12.13 -20.45 0.43
CA LEU A 25 10.79 -20.65 -0.13
C LEU A 25 9.77 -20.95 0.96
N ASP A 26 10.06 -21.89 1.85
CA ASP A 26 9.18 -22.24 2.97
C ASP A 26 8.98 -21.08 3.95
N ARG A 27 10.02 -20.26 4.15
CA ARG A 27 9.89 -19.06 4.97
C ARG A 27 8.97 -18.04 4.30
N MET A 28 9.07 -17.84 2.99
CA MET A 28 8.20 -16.92 2.25
C MET A 28 6.76 -17.44 2.17
N ARG A 29 6.55 -18.75 1.95
CA ARG A 29 5.23 -19.40 2.03
C ARG A 29 4.54 -19.09 3.36
N ARG A 30 5.22 -19.32 4.49
CA ARG A 30 4.70 -19.00 5.83
C ARG A 30 4.33 -17.52 6.01
N LEU A 31 5.05 -16.60 5.37
CA LEU A 31 4.70 -15.18 5.41
C LEU A 31 3.43 -14.91 4.60
N CYS A 32 3.39 -15.38 3.35
CA CYS A 32 2.26 -15.18 2.44
C CYS A 32 0.96 -15.84 2.95
N SER A 33 1.05 -16.94 3.69
CA SER A 33 -0.13 -17.55 4.34
C SER A 33 -0.78 -16.69 5.41
N ARG A 34 -0.05 -15.70 5.98
CA ARG A 34 -0.54 -14.88 7.09
C ARG A 34 -1.08 -13.53 6.64
N ARG A 35 -0.60 -13.02 5.50
CA ARG A 35 -1.04 -11.76 4.91
C ARG A 35 -0.60 -11.69 3.45
N GLU A 36 -1.29 -10.86 2.68
CA GLU A 36 -0.92 -10.56 1.31
C GLU A 36 0.39 -9.77 1.23
N TYR A 37 1.17 -10.08 0.19
CA TYR A 37 2.39 -9.37 -0.21
C TYR A 37 2.37 -9.19 -1.72
N CYS A 38 3.03 -8.13 -2.21
CA CYS A 38 3.38 -8.03 -3.62
C CYS A 38 4.77 -8.60 -3.89
N ALA A 39 5.09 -8.84 -5.16
CA ALA A 39 6.39 -9.33 -5.61
C ALA A 39 7.56 -8.46 -5.11
N SER A 40 7.40 -7.13 -5.10
CA SER A 40 8.45 -6.22 -4.60
C SER A 40 8.74 -6.44 -3.11
N ASP A 41 7.70 -6.68 -2.29
CA ASP A 41 7.86 -6.89 -0.85
C ASP A 41 8.54 -8.23 -0.56
N ILE A 42 8.22 -9.28 -1.33
CA ILE A 42 8.89 -10.58 -1.21
C ILE A 42 10.34 -10.48 -1.67
N ARG A 43 10.62 -9.84 -2.82
CA ARG A 43 11.99 -9.60 -3.29
C ARG A 43 12.85 -8.96 -2.21
N GLN A 44 12.39 -7.84 -1.63
CA GLN A 44 13.11 -7.14 -0.56
C GLN A 44 13.35 -8.02 0.67
N LYS A 45 12.42 -8.91 1.00
CA LYS A 45 12.57 -9.85 2.13
C LYS A 45 13.57 -10.95 1.84
N VAL A 46 13.57 -11.50 0.63
CA VAL A 46 14.55 -12.50 0.20
C VAL A 46 15.95 -11.89 0.22
N LEU A 47 16.14 -10.74 -0.43
CA LEU A 47 17.46 -10.07 -0.48
C LEU A 47 17.99 -9.73 0.93
N ARG A 48 17.14 -9.20 1.81
CA ARG A 48 17.53 -8.93 3.21
C ARG A 48 17.92 -10.21 3.96
N LEU A 49 17.24 -11.32 3.68
CA LEU A 49 17.56 -12.59 4.31
C LEU A 49 18.93 -13.11 3.86
N LEU A 50 19.23 -13.03 2.56
CA LEU A 50 20.55 -13.38 2.02
C LEU A 50 21.65 -12.51 2.63
N GLN A 51 21.43 -11.19 2.72
CA GLN A 51 22.37 -10.25 3.33
C GLN A 51 22.62 -10.51 4.82
N SER A 52 21.69 -11.12 5.53
CA SER A 52 21.84 -11.44 6.96
C SER A 52 22.82 -12.59 7.25
N GLY A 53 23.23 -13.34 6.22
CA GLY A 53 24.12 -14.50 6.37
C GLY A 53 23.48 -15.74 7.00
N ASN A 54 22.19 -15.68 7.36
CA ASN A 54 21.46 -16.82 7.94
C ASN A 54 21.15 -17.93 6.93
N VAL A 55 21.24 -17.61 5.64
CA VAL A 55 21.04 -18.55 4.54
C VAL A 55 22.14 -18.31 3.52
N SER A 56 22.75 -19.38 3.04
CA SER A 56 23.70 -19.35 1.93
C SER A 56 23.05 -19.95 0.70
N ILE A 57 23.34 -19.35 -0.45
CA ILE A 57 23.01 -19.86 -1.77
C ILE A 57 24.32 -20.20 -2.50
N SER A 58 24.26 -20.95 -3.60
CA SER A 58 25.41 -21.18 -4.47
C SER A 58 26.12 -19.88 -4.85
N ALA A 59 27.46 -19.90 -4.86
CA ALA A 59 28.27 -18.72 -5.10
C ALA A 59 28.11 -18.17 -6.53
N GLU A 60 27.65 -19.02 -7.45
CA GLU A 60 27.45 -18.72 -8.86
C GLU A 60 26.07 -18.10 -9.13
N THR A 61 25.16 -18.10 -8.15
CA THR A 61 23.79 -17.63 -8.32
C THR A 61 23.67 -16.17 -7.92
N ASP A 62 23.20 -15.35 -8.86
CA ASP A 62 22.87 -13.95 -8.59
C ASP A 62 21.69 -13.83 -7.61
N ALA A 63 21.75 -12.87 -6.69
CA ALA A 63 20.77 -12.72 -5.63
C ALA A 63 19.38 -12.29 -6.14
N ASP A 64 19.35 -11.48 -7.20
CA ASP A 64 18.10 -11.05 -7.84
C ASP A 64 17.48 -12.18 -8.67
N GLU A 65 18.29 -12.96 -9.39
CA GLU A 65 17.83 -14.18 -10.07
C GLU A 65 17.26 -15.20 -9.08
N PHE A 66 17.94 -15.40 -7.95
CA PHE A 66 17.45 -16.24 -6.87
C PHE A 66 16.11 -15.73 -6.32
N ALA A 67 16.00 -14.43 -6.05
CA ALA A 67 14.75 -13.84 -5.55
C ALA A 67 13.60 -14.02 -6.56
N GLU A 68 13.86 -13.85 -7.86
CA GLU A 68 12.87 -14.06 -8.91
C GLU A 68 12.42 -15.52 -9.00
N SER A 69 13.33 -16.48 -8.85
CA SER A 69 12.97 -17.91 -8.83
C SER A 69 12.06 -18.29 -7.65
N VAL A 70 12.29 -17.69 -6.47
CA VAL A 70 11.43 -17.85 -5.29
C VAL A 70 10.06 -17.22 -5.53
N ILE A 71 10.03 -16.00 -6.09
CA ILE A 71 8.78 -15.29 -6.42
C ILE A 71 7.95 -16.09 -7.42
N SER A 72 8.57 -16.56 -8.51
CA SER A 72 7.92 -17.38 -9.53
C SER A 72 7.25 -18.62 -8.94
N SER A 73 7.94 -19.31 -8.02
CA SER A 73 7.38 -20.48 -7.34
C SER A 73 6.22 -20.13 -6.41
N LEU A 74 6.31 -19.01 -5.68
CA LEU A 74 5.19 -18.54 -4.85
C LEU A 74 3.97 -18.13 -5.68
N VAL A 75 4.16 -17.58 -6.88
CA VAL A 75 3.08 -17.26 -7.82
C VAL A 75 2.45 -18.55 -8.36
N SER A 76 3.27 -19.48 -8.84
CA SER A 76 2.81 -20.79 -9.34
C SER A 76 2.01 -21.55 -8.29
N ASP A 77 2.48 -21.56 -7.05
CA ASP A 77 1.81 -22.20 -5.92
C ASP A 77 0.66 -21.36 -5.34
N SER A 78 0.30 -20.24 -5.99
CA SER A 78 -0.78 -19.31 -5.59
C SER A 78 -0.61 -18.62 -4.22
N TYR A 79 0.57 -18.70 -3.59
CA TYR A 79 0.89 -17.95 -2.37
C TYR A 79 1.01 -16.45 -2.61
N LEU A 80 1.42 -16.03 -3.81
CA LEU A 80 1.64 -14.63 -4.15
C LEU A 80 0.71 -14.18 -5.28
N SER A 81 0.09 -13.00 -5.12
CA SER A 81 -0.71 -12.36 -6.16
C SER A 81 -0.72 -10.85 -5.94
N ASP A 82 -0.17 -10.12 -6.91
CA ASP A 82 -0.16 -8.66 -6.89
C ASP A 82 -1.58 -8.08 -6.94
N LEU A 83 -2.53 -8.78 -7.58
CA LEU A 83 -3.94 -8.37 -7.58
C LEU A 83 -4.58 -8.52 -6.20
N ARG A 84 -4.44 -9.67 -5.52
CA ARG A 84 -4.97 -9.84 -4.17
C ARG A 84 -4.39 -8.82 -3.20
N TYR A 85 -3.08 -8.61 -3.27
CA TYR A 85 -2.39 -7.58 -2.52
C TYR A 85 -2.97 -6.18 -2.79
N SER A 86 -3.11 -5.82 -4.06
CA SER A 86 -3.54 -4.47 -4.46
C SER A 86 -4.97 -4.19 -4.04
N ILE A 87 -5.88 -5.16 -4.17
CA ILE A 87 -7.27 -5.04 -3.70
C ILE A 87 -7.31 -4.81 -2.18
N ALA A 88 -6.61 -5.65 -1.41
CA ALA A 88 -6.55 -5.51 0.05
C ALA A 88 -5.96 -4.14 0.46
N PHE A 89 -4.86 -3.75 -0.18
CA PHE A 89 -4.21 -2.46 0.05
C PHE A 89 -5.13 -1.28 -0.27
N ALA A 90 -5.82 -1.31 -1.42
CA ALA A 90 -6.73 -0.25 -1.84
C ALA A 90 -7.90 -0.10 -0.86
N ARG A 91 -8.52 -1.22 -0.47
CA ARG A 91 -9.63 -1.24 0.50
C ARG A 91 -9.19 -0.69 1.86
N ASP A 92 -8.04 -1.11 2.38
CA ASP A 92 -7.50 -0.62 3.66
C ASP A 92 -7.16 0.87 3.61
N LYS A 93 -6.52 1.34 2.54
CA LYS A 93 -6.13 2.74 2.40
C LYS A 93 -7.34 3.65 2.22
N SER A 94 -8.35 3.22 1.47
CA SER A 94 -9.60 3.96 1.33
C SER A 94 -10.34 4.04 2.67
N SER A 95 -10.64 2.89 3.30
CA SER A 95 -11.49 2.82 4.49
C SER A 95 -10.81 3.34 5.76
N LEU A 96 -9.59 2.88 6.05
CA LEU A 96 -8.90 3.19 7.31
C LEU A 96 -8.13 4.51 7.21
N SER A 97 -7.31 4.64 6.16
CA SER A 97 -6.43 5.80 6.01
C SER A 97 -7.12 7.02 5.37
N GLY A 98 -8.28 6.84 4.75
CA GLY A 98 -9.00 7.92 4.05
C GLY A 98 -8.21 8.48 2.87
N TRP A 99 -7.56 7.59 2.11
CA TRP A 99 -6.88 7.96 0.88
C TRP A 99 -7.85 7.89 -0.30
N GLY A 100 -7.76 8.86 -1.19
CA GLY A 100 -8.44 8.80 -2.49
C GLY A 100 -7.64 7.96 -3.50
N ALA A 101 -8.31 7.60 -4.59
CA ALA A 101 -7.82 6.68 -5.61
C ALA A 101 -6.45 7.09 -6.19
N THR A 102 -6.20 8.38 -6.40
CA THR A 102 -4.94 8.89 -6.95
C THR A 102 -3.76 8.53 -6.06
N LYS A 103 -3.90 8.69 -4.74
CA LYS A 103 -2.82 8.39 -3.80
C LYS A 103 -2.57 6.89 -3.66
N ILE A 104 -3.63 6.09 -3.70
CA ILE A 104 -3.54 4.63 -3.71
C ILE A 104 -2.82 4.17 -4.98
N ARG A 105 -3.18 4.70 -6.15
CA ARG A 105 -2.53 4.44 -7.44
C ARG A 105 -1.02 4.68 -7.37
N TYR A 106 -0.61 5.85 -6.90
CA TYR A 106 0.82 6.18 -6.78
C TYR A 106 1.56 5.25 -5.82
N ALA A 107 0.94 4.88 -4.70
CA ALA A 107 1.58 3.98 -3.74
C ALA A 107 1.76 2.55 -4.27
N LEU A 108 0.80 2.04 -5.03
CA LEU A 108 0.91 0.74 -5.71
C LEU A 108 1.91 0.79 -6.87
N ALA A 109 1.91 1.85 -7.67
CA ALA A 109 2.89 2.04 -8.74
C ALA A 109 4.33 2.12 -8.20
N ALA A 110 4.54 2.78 -7.06
CA ALA A 110 5.84 2.82 -6.38
C ALA A 110 6.31 1.44 -5.89
N LYS A 111 5.41 0.45 -5.81
CA LYS A 111 5.72 -0.97 -5.54
C LYS A 111 5.94 -1.80 -6.81
N GLY A 112 5.91 -1.17 -7.98
CA GLY A 112 6.09 -1.85 -9.26
C GLY A 112 4.87 -2.64 -9.71
N ILE A 113 3.68 -2.41 -9.12
CA ILE A 113 2.44 -3.01 -9.62
C ILE A 113 2.06 -2.37 -10.95
N ASP A 114 1.68 -3.19 -11.92
CA ASP A 114 1.28 -2.74 -13.24
C ASP A 114 -0.05 -1.95 -13.23
N SER A 115 -0.27 -1.16 -14.27
CA SER A 115 -1.43 -0.27 -14.36
C SER A 115 -2.78 -0.99 -14.44
N GLU A 116 -2.82 -2.19 -15.02
CA GLU A 116 -4.04 -2.97 -15.16
C GLU A 116 -4.46 -3.52 -13.79
N THR A 117 -3.53 -4.14 -13.07
CA THR A 117 -3.74 -4.60 -11.69
C THR A 117 -4.17 -3.47 -10.77
N ILE A 118 -3.52 -2.30 -10.87
CA ILE A 118 -3.92 -1.12 -10.08
C ILE A 118 -5.35 -0.69 -10.41
N SER A 119 -5.71 -0.67 -11.69
CA SER A 119 -7.05 -0.23 -12.11
C SER A 119 -8.12 -1.20 -11.61
N SER A 120 -7.87 -2.50 -11.71
CA SER A 120 -8.73 -3.54 -11.12
C SER A 120 -8.87 -3.39 -9.60
N ALA A 121 -7.77 -3.14 -8.90
CA ALA A 121 -7.81 -2.94 -7.45
C ALA A 121 -8.57 -1.67 -7.02
N LEU A 122 -8.50 -0.59 -7.80
CA LEU A 122 -9.24 0.64 -7.53
C LEU A 122 -10.73 0.49 -7.82
N ALA A 123 -11.11 -0.32 -8.80
CA ALA A 123 -12.51 -0.63 -9.10
C ALA A 123 -13.22 -1.38 -7.96
N GLU A 124 -12.46 -2.08 -7.12
CA GLU A 124 -12.94 -2.78 -5.92
C GLU A 124 -13.17 -1.85 -4.70
N ILE A 125 -12.90 -0.55 -4.83
CA ILE A 125 -13.23 0.43 -3.80
C ILE A 125 -14.71 0.77 -3.89
N ASP A 126 -15.42 0.59 -2.78
CA ASP A 126 -16.80 1.04 -2.59
C ASP A 126 -16.88 2.58 -2.68
N ALA A 127 -17.47 3.08 -3.76
CA ALA A 127 -17.53 4.50 -4.08
C ALA A 127 -18.33 5.30 -3.05
N ASP A 128 -19.43 4.74 -2.54
CA ASP A 128 -20.28 5.41 -1.54
C ASP A 128 -19.53 5.54 -0.22
N LYS A 129 -18.88 4.47 0.24
CA LYS A 129 -18.03 4.53 1.45
C LYS A 129 -16.85 5.47 1.29
N ALA A 130 -16.25 5.54 0.10
CA ALA A 130 -15.15 6.47 -0.18
C ALA A 130 -15.62 7.94 -0.14
N SER A 131 -16.80 8.22 -0.70
CA SER A 131 -17.46 9.54 -0.67
C SER A 131 -17.81 9.95 0.77
N ASP A 132 -18.43 9.06 1.53
CA ASP A 132 -18.72 9.26 2.95
C ASP A 132 -17.46 9.54 3.77
N ARG A 133 -16.37 8.83 3.46
CA ARG A 133 -15.08 9.03 4.11
C ARG A 133 -14.52 10.42 3.80
N LEU A 134 -14.60 10.86 2.54
CA LEU A 134 -14.20 12.22 2.14
C LEU A 134 -15.03 13.29 2.86
N ALA A 135 -16.36 13.15 2.89
CA ALA A 135 -17.24 14.09 3.56
C ALA A 135 -16.89 14.24 5.05
N LYS A 136 -16.66 13.12 5.75
CA LYS A 136 -16.23 13.13 7.17
C LYS A 136 -14.89 13.82 7.36
N LEU A 137 -13.91 13.56 6.50
CA LEU A 137 -12.59 14.20 6.53
C LEU A 137 -12.69 15.72 6.32
N LEU A 138 -13.48 16.15 5.33
CA LEU A 138 -13.71 17.56 5.04
C LEU A 138 -14.44 18.26 6.18
N ALA A 139 -15.46 17.63 6.78
CA ALA A 139 -16.18 18.19 7.92
C ALA A 139 -15.26 18.42 9.13
N VAL A 140 -14.39 17.45 9.46
CA VAL A 140 -13.38 17.61 10.54
C VAL A 140 -12.40 18.74 10.20
N LYS A 141 -11.89 18.76 8.96
CA LYS A 141 -10.94 19.80 8.53
C LYS A 141 -11.59 21.19 8.56
N TYR A 142 -12.83 21.29 8.10
CA TYR A 142 -13.63 22.50 8.14
C TYR A 142 -13.80 23.02 9.57
N LYS A 143 -14.26 22.18 10.50
CA LYS A 143 -14.41 22.54 11.93
C LYS A 143 -13.11 23.09 12.53
N SER A 144 -11.98 22.45 12.23
CA SER A 144 -10.66 22.92 12.65
C SER A 144 -10.31 24.30 12.09
N LEU A 145 -10.59 24.55 10.80
CA LEU A 145 -10.30 25.83 10.15
C LEU A 145 -11.18 26.97 10.67
N ILE A 146 -12.49 26.75 10.87
CA ILE A 146 -13.37 27.80 11.40
C ILE A 146 -13.06 28.12 12.87
N SER A 147 -12.76 27.10 13.68
CA SER A 147 -12.38 27.29 15.09
C SER A 147 -11.10 28.11 15.20
N SER A 148 -10.08 27.81 14.38
CA SER A 148 -8.85 28.60 14.34
C SER A 148 -9.02 30.05 13.88
N ALA A 149 -10.13 30.35 13.19
CA ALA A 149 -10.47 31.68 12.70
C ALA A 149 -11.46 32.41 13.61
N GLY A 150 -11.83 31.86 14.77
CA GLY A 150 -12.82 32.44 15.67
C GLY A 150 -14.24 32.47 15.10
N ARG A 151 -14.57 31.57 14.17
CA ARG A 151 -15.87 31.51 13.48
C ARG A 151 -16.67 30.31 13.93
N SER A 152 -18.00 30.48 14.00
CA SER A 152 -18.96 29.41 14.29
C SER A 152 -19.52 28.74 13.04
N SER A 153 -19.44 29.40 11.88
CA SER A 153 -20.03 28.94 10.62
C SER A 153 -19.16 29.28 9.40
N PHE A 154 -19.56 28.77 8.23
CA PHE A 154 -18.87 29.01 6.97
C PHE A 154 -19.09 30.49 6.58
N PRO A 155 -18.05 31.23 6.14
CA PRO A 155 -18.20 32.64 5.77
C PRO A 155 -19.33 32.83 4.77
N ALA A 156 -20.16 33.85 4.98
CA ALA A 156 -21.18 34.19 4.01
C ALA A 156 -20.54 34.71 2.71
N LEU A 157 -21.33 34.74 1.64
CA LEU A 157 -20.87 35.14 0.30
C LEU A 157 -20.44 36.61 0.24
N ASP A 158 -20.88 37.43 1.20
CA ASP A 158 -20.49 38.83 1.39
C ASP A 158 -19.01 38.98 1.81
N ASP A 159 -18.44 37.98 2.48
CA ASP A 159 -17.00 37.80 2.67
C ASP A 159 -16.45 36.76 1.68
N ALA A 160 -16.57 37.09 0.39
CA ALA A 160 -16.12 36.25 -0.72
C ALA A 160 -14.63 35.85 -0.60
N SER A 161 -13.79 36.74 -0.06
CA SER A 161 -12.37 36.48 0.14
C SER A 161 -12.14 35.37 1.18
N ALA A 162 -12.80 35.44 2.34
CA ALA A 162 -12.65 34.40 3.36
C ALA A 162 -13.27 33.07 2.94
N ALA A 163 -14.41 33.09 2.24
CA ALA A 163 -15.05 31.89 1.68
C ALA A 163 -14.12 31.19 0.67
N TYR A 164 -13.51 31.97 -0.22
CA TYR A 164 -12.56 31.47 -1.21
C TYR A 164 -11.32 30.85 -0.56
N GLN A 165 -10.69 31.54 0.41
CA GLN A 165 -9.52 31.03 1.12
C GLN A 165 -9.83 29.72 1.87
N LEU A 166 -11.00 29.63 2.49
CA LEU A 166 -11.45 28.40 3.16
C LEU A 166 -11.61 27.25 2.16
N ARG A 167 -12.29 27.49 1.04
CA ARG A 167 -12.45 26.50 -0.04
C ARG A 167 -11.09 26.02 -0.55
N GLN A 168 -10.16 26.93 -0.83
CA GLN A 168 -8.80 26.57 -1.26
C GLN A 168 -8.08 25.67 -0.24
N LYS A 169 -8.19 25.96 1.06
CA LYS A 169 -7.57 25.14 2.12
C LYS A 169 -8.19 23.73 2.18
N LEU A 170 -9.50 23.61 2.00
CA LEU A 170 -10.20 22.32 1.94
C LEU A 170 -9.80 21.52 0.71
N VAL A 171 -9.79 22.15 -0.46
CA VAL A 171 -9.35 21.53 -1.72
C VAL A 171 -7.91 21.03 -1.60
N ARG A 172 -6.98 21.88 -1.14
CA ARG A 172 -5.58 21.50 -0.97
C ARG A 172 -5.41 20.30 -0.02
N PHE A 173 -6.17 20.30 1.08
CA PHE A 173 -6.14 19.18 2.03
C PHE A 173 -6.58 17.87 1.39
N ALA A 174 -7.72 17.87 0.67
CA ALA A 174 -8.26 16.65 0.07
C ALA A 174 -7.46 16.18 -1.16
N LEU A 175 -6.88 17.09 -1.95
CA LEU A 175 -5.91 16.75 -3.00
C LEU A 175 -4.68 16.02 -2.41
N GLY A 176 -4.15 16.50 -1.28
CA GLY A 176 -3.06 15.82 -0.55
C GLY A 176 -3.43 14.43 0.01
N ARG A 177 -4.74 14.13 0.07
CA ARG A 177 -5.26 12.79 0.38
C ARG A 177 -5.53 11.95 -0.85
N GLY A 178 -5.43 12.51 -2.05
CA GLY A 178 -5.52 11.79 -3.32
C GLY A 178 -6.93 11.69 -3.90
N TYR A 179 -7.86 12.53 -3.47
CA TYR A 179 -9.18 12.62 -4.08
C TYR A 179 -9.12 13.45 -5.36
N SER A 180 -10.01 13.15 -6.31
CA SER A 180 -10.14 13.91 -7.55
C SER A 180 -10.71 15.31 -7.27
N TYR A 181 -10.47 16.28 -8.15
CA TYR A 181 -11.06 17.60 -7.99
C TYR A 181 -12.60 17.55 -7.99
N ASP A 182 -13.18 16.68 -8.79
CA ASP A 182 -14.64 16.57 -8.94
C ASP A 182 -15.31 16.02 -7.67
N ASP A 183 -14.73 14.98 -7.07
CA ASP A 183 -15.21 14.44 -5.77
C ASP A 183 -15.10 15.51 -4.68
N ILE A 184 -13.98 16.23 -4.66
CA ILE A 184 -13.72 17.29 -3.69
C ILE A 184 -14.71 18.43 -3.86
N SER A 185 -14.93 18.90 -5.09
CA SER A 185 -15.85 20.00 -5.37
C SER A 185 -17.26 19.62 -4.95
N SER A 186 -17.73 18.43 -5.33
CA SER A 186 -19.06 17.93 -4.99
C SER A 186 -19.26 17.79 -3.48
N ALA A 187 -18.26 17.25 -2.76
CA ALA A 187 -18.33 17.08 -1.32
C ALA A 187 -18.29 18.42 -0.56
N ILE A 188 -17.50 19.39 -1.04
CA ILE A 188 -17.48 20.74 -0.47
C ILE A 188 -18.82 21.43 -0.70
N ASP A 189 -19.40 21.33 -1.90
CA ASP A 189 -20.67 21.97 -2.21
C ASP A 189 -21.80 21.38 -1.35
N ALA A 190 -21.80 20.06 -1.14
CA ALA A 190 -22.71 19.39 -0.22
C ALA A 190 -22.52 19.88 1.23
N LEU A 191 -21.28 20.00 1.69
CA LEU A 191 -20.95 20.55 3.01
C LEU A 191 -21.42 22.00 3.17
N MET A 192 -21.39 22.80 2.10
CA MET A 192 -21.86 24.20 2.12
C MET A 192 -23.38 24.33 2.06
N LYS A 193 -24.07 23.40 1.38
CA LYS A 193 -25.54 23.36 1.22
C LYS A 193 -26.27 22.78 2.43
N GLY A 194 -25.64 21.89 3.20
CA GLY A 194 -26.18 21.36 4.46
C GLY A 194 -26.16 22.35 5.63
N ARG A 195 -26.21 23.65 5.31
CA ARG A 195 -26.39 24.76 6.26
C ARG A 195 -27.86 24.96 6.57
#